data_AF-A0A7C5PP27-F1
#
_entry.id   AF-A0A7C5PP27-F1
#
_cell.length_a   1.000
_cell.length_b   1.000
_cell.length_c   1.000
_cell.angle_alpha   90.00
_cell.angle_beta   90.00
_cell.angle_gamma   90.00
#
_symmetry.space_group_name_H-M   'P 1'
#
loop_
_entity.id
_entity.type
_entity.pdbx_description
1 polymer ?
#
loop_
_entity_poly.entity_id
_entity_poly.type
_entity_poly.pdbx_seq_one_letter_code
_entity_poly.pdbx_strand_id
1 'polypeptide(L)'
;MLSKDEFLPFAQKVVPFLHVTTHIKGRKNDDLFRKKTRFGGFPTLGFMDADGEMILILHPSQRSLQGFEEAFQQANRFASLRERAKSDPKAAKAFLILQMEMKKLGFEEAREAAKGMDFEPQERLAFEKALVETLLRMKPAEARKALAKLQLQKGPAERAHQILQDLEIREELKPLRRMRPGSKQERPYSIAYGLFKKGRVPSGKPHFDTLYWTSVSQAAFQKKDVETLEAALDQLRAAFGKTNPKWVKGWEEKLRLLKQQNPAVSKKGPPSSNNPSNNPSKNSSENSSENTIKNSSKSTPQKN
;
A
#
# COMPACT_ATOMS: atom_id res chain seq x y z
N MET A 1 11.76 23.30 9.98
CA MET A 1 12.23 22.01 10.53
C MET A 1 13.73 21.86 10.32
N LEU A 2 14.23 21.89 9.08
CA LEU A 2 15.68 21.86 8.80
C LEU A 2 16.49 22.99 9.47
N SER A 3 15.84 24.09 9.82
CA SER A 3 16.42 25.26 10.49
C SER A 3 16.27 25.26 12.02
N LYS A 4 15.76 24.18 12.62
CA LYS A 4 15.54 24.10 14.07
C LYS A 4 16.74 23.43 14.74
N ASP A 5 17.08 23.85 15.95
CA ASP A 5 18.20 23.29 16.74
C ASP A 5 18.07 21.78 16.97
N GLU A 6 16.83 21.28 17.11
CA GLU A 6 16.53 19.84 17.26
C GLU A 6 17.04 18.98 16.08
N PHE A 7 17.28 19.59 14.91
CA PHE A 7 17.78 18.89 13.74
C PHE A 7 19.31 18.77 13.71
N LEU A 8 20.03 19.58 14.49
CA LEU A 8 21.49 19.63 14.47
C LEU A 8 22.15 18.27 14.79
N PRO A 9 21.69 17.50 15.81
CA PRO A 9 22.27 16.18 16.09
C PRO A 9 22.07 15.19 14.93
N PHE A 10 20.95 15.30 14.20
CA PHE A 10 20.73 14.47 13.01
C PHE A 10 21.65 14.90 11.86
N ALA A 11 21.79 16.21 11.63
CA ALA A 11 22.61 16.76 10.55
C ALA A 11 24.08 16.33 10.64
N GLN A 12 24.59 16.08 11.85
CA GLN A 12 25.96 15.57 12.07
C GLN A 12 26.17 14.12 11.62
N LYS A 13 25.09 13.33 11.45
CA LYS A 13 25.16 11.93 10.99
C LYS A 13 25.26 11.80 9.46
N VAL A 14 25.06 12.90 8.74
CA VAL A 14 24.95 12.94 7.28
C VAL A 14 25.84 14.04 6.72
N VAL A 15 26.10 14.00 5.40
CA VAL A 15 26.69 15.13 4.68
C VAL A 15 25.58 15.86 3.94
N PRO A 16 25.16 17.06 4.37
CA PRO A 16 24.14 17.81 3.67
C PRO A 16 24.60 18.15 2.26
N PHE A 17 23.76 17.84 1.27
CA PHE A 17 24.00 18.17 -0.12
C PHE A 17 22.79 18.91 -0.69
N LEU A 18 23.02 20.10 -1.23
CA LEU A 18 22.01 20.90 -1.91
C LEU A 18 22.28 20.90 -3.41
N HIS A 19 21.35 20.32 -4.16
CA HIS A 19 21.33 20.47 -5.61
C HIS A 19 20.28 21.50 -6.01
N VAL A 20 20.72 22.57 -6.67
CA VAL A 20 19.84 23.57 -7.28
C VAL A 20 19.73 23.25 -8.77
N THR A 21 18.56 22.77 -9.20
CA THR A 21 18.28 22.52 -10.61
C THR A 21 17.63 23.75 -11.23
N THR A 22 18.19 24.27 -12.33
CA THR A 22 17.51 25.22 -13.22
C THR A 22 16.79 24.46 -14.34
N HIS A 23 15.73 25.02 -14.92
CA HIS A 23 15.03 24.45 -16.09
C HIS A 23 15.31 25.27 -17.36
N ILE A 24 16.58 25.59 -17.60
CA ILE A 24 16.99 26.40 -18.75
C ILE A 24 17.27 25.46 -19.92
N LYS A 25 16.42 25.56 -20.95
CA LYS A 25 16.50 24.74 -22.16
C LYS A 25 17.92 24.80 -22.77
N GLY A 26 18.49 23.64 -23.07
CA GLY A 26 19.80 23.52 -23.70
C GLY A 26 21.00 23.44 -22.74
N ARG A 27 20.81 23.62 -21.42
CA ARG A 27 21.89 23.46 -20.45
C ARG A 27 22.17 21.99 -20.14
N LYS A 28 23.45 21.64 -20.14
CA LYS A 28 23.96 20.32 -19.77
C LYS A 28 23.68 20.12 -18.27
N ASN A 29 22.82 19.14 -17.95
CA ASN A 29 22.43 18.69 -16.59
C ASN A 29 21.18 19.33 -15.96
N ASP A 30 20.49 20.25 -16.62
CA ASP A 30 19.23 20.83 -16.10
C ASP A 30 18.11 19.77 -15.95
N ASP A 31 18.20 18.65 -16.67
CA ASP A 31 17.29 17.50 -16.53
C ASP A 31 17.85 16.36 -15.66
N LEU A 32 19.05 16.49 -15.08
CA LEU A 32 19.73 15.40 -14.37
C LEU A 32 18.87 14.88 -13.20
N PHE A 33 18.26 15.78 -12.45
CA PHE A 33 17.39 15.43 -11.34
C PHE A 33 16.19 14.58 -11.81
N ARG A 34 15.50 15.01 -12.87
CA ARG A 34 14.37 14.29 -13.46
C ARG A 34 14.77 12.90 -13.96
N LYS A 35 15.96 12.78 -14.55
CA LYS A 35 16.53 11.50 -15.02
C LYS A 35 16.82 10.55 -13.85
N LYS A 36 17.38 11.05 -12.74
CA LYS A 36 17.75 10.23 -11.58
C LYS A 36 16.58 9.86 -10.67
N THR A 37 15.67 10.79 -10.38
CA THR A 37 14.65 10.58 -9.34
C THR A 37 13.30 10.16 -9.87
N ARG A 38 13.03 10.34 -11.17
CA ARG A 38 11.70 10.25 -11.78
C ARG A 38 10.63 11.10 -11.05
N PHE A 39 11.05 12.02 -10.18
CA PHE A 39 10.19 12.86 -9.34
C PHE A 39 10.16 14.30 -9.90
N GLY A 40 9.00 14.96 -9.78
CA GLY A 40 8.78 16.30 -10.35
C GLY A 40 8.42 17.38 -9.32
N GLY A 41 8.54 17.10 -8.01
CA GLY A 41 8.17 18.04 -6.95
C GLY A 41 9.39 18.75 -6.34
N PHE A 42 9.23 20.02 -5.98
CA PHE A 42 10.24 20.78 -5.23
C PHE A 42 9.65 21.28 -3.90
N PRO A 43 10.43 21.30 -2.80
CA PRO A 43 11.75 20.65 -2.65
C PRO A 43 11.60 19.12 -2.63
N THR A 44 12.63 18.40 -3.10
CA THR A 44 12.77 16.95 -2.88
C THR A 44 13.91 16.71 -1.89
N LEU A 45 13.66 15.80 -0.95
CA LEU A 45 14.62 15.40 0.08
C LEU A 45 14.81 13.89 -0.04
N GLY A 46 16.03 13.41 0.11
CA GLY A 46 16.37 12.00 -0.08
C GLY A 46 17.76 11.68 0.42
N PHE A 47 18.07 10.39 0.46
CA PHE A 47 19.40 9.88 0.76
C PHE A 47 20.03 9.36 -0.53
N MET A 48 21.31 9.66 -0.68
CA MET A 48 22.14 9.30 -1.81
C MET A 48 23.38 8.60 -1.25
N ASP A 49 23.91 7.61 -1.98
CA ASP A 49 25.19 7.03 -1.63
C ASP A 49 26.37 7.87 -2.16
N ALA A 50 27.59 7.42 -1.88
CA ALA A 50 28.82 8.08 -2.31
C ALA A 50 28.99 8.14 -3.84
N ASP A 51 28.36 7.23 -4.59
CA ASP A 51 28.40 7.18 -6.06
C ASP A 51 27.39 8.14 -6.70
N GLY A 52 26.57 8.81 -5.88
CA GLY A 52 25.54 9.71 -6.34
C GLY A 52 24.25 9.00 -6.76
N GLU A 53 24.06 7.74 -6.36
CA GLU A 53 22.84 6.97 -6.60
C GLU A 53 21.83 7.24 -5.49
N MET A 54 20.60 7.58 -5.89
CA MET A 54 19.54 7.87 -4.94
C MET A 54 19.07 6.57 -4.27
N ILE A 55 19.35 6.42 -2.98
CA ILE A 55 18.90 5.28 -2.19
C ILE A 55 17.40 5.38 -1.93
N LEU A 56 16.94 6.53 -1.42
CA LEU A 56 15.53 6.75 -1.11
C LEU A 56 15.13 8.22 -1.27
N ILE A 57 13.84 8.45 -1.51
CA ILE A 57 13.24 9.79 -1.58
C ILE A 57 12.16 9.87 -0.51
N LEU A 58 12.19 10.92 0.32
CA LEU A 58 11.22 11.11 1.38
C LEU A 58 9.89 11.63 0.83
N HIS A 59 8.81 10.96 1.21
CA HIS A 59 7.47 11.49 0.98
C HIS A 59 7.26 12.78 1.80
N PRO A 60 6.44 13.76 1.34
CA PRO A 60 6.16 14.97 2.11
C PRO A 60 5.69 14.73 3.55
N SER A 61 4.93 13.66 3.80
CA SER A 61 4.47 13.29 5.15
C SER A 61 5.58 12.77 6.07
N GLN A 62 6.75 12.43 5.53
CA GLN A 62 7.92 11.96 6.28
C GLN A 62 8.91 13.09 6.58
N ARG A 63 8.57 14.35 6.25
CA ARG A 63 9.44 15.53 6.48
C ARG A 63 9.35 16.01 7.93
N SER A 64 9.61 15.11 8.87
CA SER A 64 9.79 15.34 10.29
C SER A 64 11.15 14.79 10.73
N LEU A 65 11.63 15.16 11.92
CA LEU A 65 12.87 14.60 12.47
C LEU A 65 12.81 13.07 12.57
N GLN A 66 11.69 12.53 13.05
CA GLN A 66 11.46 11.08 13.10
C GLN A 66 11.51 10.44 11.71
N GLY A 67 10.81 11.02 10.72
CA GLY A 67 10.80 10.47 9.36
C GLY A 67 12.18 10.51 8.70
N PHE A 68 13.03 11.49 9.05
CA PHE A 68 14.43 11.50 8.64
C PHE A 68 15.25 10.40 9.30
N GLU A 69 15.09 10.16 10.60
CA GLU A 69 15.81 9.09 11.29
C GLU A 69 15.43 7.70 10.75
N GLU A 70 14.14 7.45 10.53
CA GLU A 70 13.65 6.20 9.93
C GLU A 70 14.21 6.00 8.52
N ALA A 71 14.21 7.06 7.71
CA ALA A 71 14.77 7.02 6.37
C ALA A 71 16.30 6.82 6.39
N PHE A 72 17.02 7.47 7.30
CA PHE A 72 18.46 7.27 7.48
C PHE A 72 18.80 5.83 7.86
N GLN A 73 18.06 5.24 8.79
CA GLN A 73 18.22 3.84 9.18
C GLN A 73 17.97 2.90 7.99
N GLN A 74 16.94 3.17 7.19
CA GLN A 74 16.66 2.42 5.96
C GLN A 74 17.79 2.57 4.93
N ALA A 75 18.32 3.78 4.75
CA ALA A 75 19.44 4.04 3.85
C ALA A 75 20.70 3.26 4.27
N ASN A 76 21.04 3.29 5.56
CA ASN A 76 22.18 2.57 6.10
C ASN A 76 22.00 1.05 5.98
N ARG A 77 20.79 0.55 6.27
CA ARG A 77 20.48 -0.88 6.07
C ARG A 77 20.68 -1.27 4.61
N PHE A 78 20.23 -0.44 3.67
CA PHE A 78 20.42 -0.67 2.24
C PHE A 78 21.91 -0.71 1.86
N ALA A 79 22.69 0.30 2.25
CA ALA A 79 24.12 0.38 1.94
C ALA A 79 24.91 -0.79 2.56
N SER A 80 24.62 -1.13 3.82
CA SER A 80 25.26 -2.24 4.52
C SER A 80 24.94 -3.60 3.87
N LEU A 81 23.66 -3.86 3.55
CA LEU A 81 23.27 -5.10 2.88
C LEU A 81 23.84 -5.19 1.47
N ARG A 82 23.91 -4.09 0.73
CA ARG A 82 24.53 -4.05 -0.60
C ARG A 82 25.99 -4.49 -0.55
N GLU A 83 26.75 -4.01 0.42
CA GLU A 83 28.16 -4.37 0.54
C GLU A 83 28.32 -5.85 0.94
N ARG A 84 27.58 -6.29 1.95
CA ARG A 84 27.63 -7.67 2.44
C ARG A 84 27.16 -8.67 1.39
N ALA A 85 26.18 -8.32 0.56
CA ALA A 85 25.66 -9.18 -0.50
C ALA A 85 26.71 -9.61 -1.52
N LYS A 86 27.86 -8.94 -1.59
CA LYS A 86 28.98 -9.32 -2.47
C LYS A 86 29.65 -10.63 -2.05
N SER A 87 29.59 -11.00 -0.76
CA SER A 87 30.30 -12.17 -0.22
C SER A 87 29.45 -13.05 0.71
N ASP A 88 28.32 -12.55 1.23
CA ASP A 88 27.42 -13.26 2.14
C ASP A 88 26.10 -13.63 1.40
N PRO A 89 25.85 -14.92 1.08
CA PRO A 89 24.63 -15.36 0.41
C PRO A 89 23.35 -15.01 1.18
N LYS A 90 23.39 -14.99 2.51
CA LYS A 90 22.24 -14.61 3.33
C LYS A 90 21.96 -13.10 3.20
N ALA A 91 23.01 -12.29 3.19
CA ALA A 91 22.89 -10.86 2.92
C ALA A 91 22.39 -10.59 1.49
N ALA A 92 22.80 -11.38 0.50
CA ALA A 92 22.32 -11.26 -0.88
C ALA A 92 20.80 -11.47 -0.98
N LYS A 93 20.26 -12.51 -0.34
CA LYS A 93 18.81 -12.74 -0.25
C LYS A 93 18.08 -11.58 0.44
N ALA A 94 18.58 -11.12 1.59
CA ALA A 94 17.99 -10.00 2.31
C ALA A 94 18.03 -8.69 1.51
N PHE A 95 19.13 -8.45 0.78
CA PHE A 95 19.28 -7.28 -0.08
C PHE A 95 18.30 -7.31 -1.25
N LEU A 96 18.10 -8.48 -1.87
CA LEU A 96 17.11 -8.67 -2.94
C LEU A 96 15.68 -8.34 -2.45
N ILE A 97 15.30 -8.83 -1.28
CA ILE A 97 13.99 -8.52 -0.67
C ILE A 97 13.86 -7.01 -0.41
N LEU A 98 14.87 -6.39 0.20
CA LEU A 98 14.85 -4.95 0.48
C LEU A 98 14.76 -4.10 -0.80
N GLN A 99 15.41 -4.51 -1.89
CA GLN A 99 15.30 -3.81 -3.18
C GLN A 99 13.87 -3.82 -3.73
N MET A 100 13.12 -4.93 -3.57
CA MET A 100 11.71 -4.97 -3.95
C MET A 100 10.84 -4.10 -3.05
N GLU A 101 11.04 -4.14 -1.73
CA GLU A 101 10.32 -3.32 -0.75
C GLU A 101 10.53 -1.82 -1.02
N MET A 102 11.76 -1.43 -1.36
CA MET A 102 12.14 -0.07 -1.74
C MET A 102 11.76 0.28 -3.19
N LYS A 103 11.06 -0.63 -3.91
CA LYS A 103 10.61 -0.46 -5.29
C LYS A 103 11.74 -0.21 -6.29
N LYS A 104 12.97 -0.58 -5.95
CA LYS A 104 14.15 -0.51 -6.83
C LYS A 104 14.19 -1.63 -7.85
N LEU A 105 13.57 -2.77 -7.55
CA LEU A 105 13.52 -3.93 -8.43
C LEU A 105 12.08 -4.23 -8.84
N GLY A 106 11.85 -4.52 -10.13
CA GLY A 106 10.58 -4.97 -10.67
C GLY A 106 10.31 -6.47 -10.44
N PHE A 107 9.13 -6.94 -10.83
CA PHE A 107 8.73 -8.34 -10.67
C PHE A 107 9.66 -9.32 -11.39
N GLU A 108 9.87 -9.12 -12.70
CA GLU A 108 10.68 -10.04 -13.51
C GLU A 108 12.17 -9.97 -13.13
N GLU A 109 12.69 -8.76 -12.91
CA GLU A 109 14.08 -8.55 -12.45
C GLU A 109 14.34 -9.27 -11.12
N ALA A 110 13.38 -9.22 -10.18
CA ALA A 110 13.50 -9.92 -8.90
C ALA A 110 13.47 -11.44 -9.05
N ARG A 111 12.66 -11.99 -9.96
CA ARG A 111 12.62 -13.42 -10.23
C ARG A 111 13.92 -13.91 -10.86
N GLU A 112 14.44 -13.17 -11.83
CA GLU A 112 15.71 -13.47 -12.46
C GLU A 112 16.85 -13.41 -11.45
N ALA A 113 16.91 -12.36 -10.62
CA ALA A 113 17.90 -12.24 -9.55
C ALA A 113 17.80 -13.35 -8.50
N ALA A 114 16.61 -13.91 -8.27
CA ALA A 114 16.39 -15.01 -7.33
C ALA A 114 16.76 -16.40 -7.90
N LYS A 115 17.06 -16.53 -9.20
CA LYS A 115 17.41 -17.82 -9.79
C LYS A 115 18.70 -18.36 -9.16
N GLY A 116 18.66 -19.61 -8.71
CA GLY A 116 19.79 -20.26 -8.04
C GLY A 116 20.02 -19.81 -6.60
N MET A 117 19.14 -18.98 -6.02
CA MET A 117 19.18 -18.67 -4.60
C MET A 117 18.31 -19.66 -3.81
N ASP A 118 18.90 -20.32 -2.82
CA ASP A 118 18.20 -21.20 -1.89
C ASP A 118 17.64 -20.40 -0.72
N PHE A 119 16.31 -20.29 -0.64
CA PHE A 119 15.61 -19.57 0.42
C PHE A 119 15.16 -20.54 1.52
N GLU A 120 15.45 -20.20 2.77
CA GLU A 120 14.82 -20.86 3.91
C GLU A 120 13.31 -20.57 3.92
N PRO A 121 12.46 -21.40 4.56
CA PRO A 121 11.00 -21.23 4.52
C PRO A 121 10.52 -19.82 4.92
N GLN A 122 11.13 -19.22 5.94
CA GLN A 122 10.80 -17.86 6.39
C GLN A 122 11.25 -16.79 5.38
N GLU A 123 12.43 -16.95 4.79
CA GLU A 123 12.97 -16.04 3.78
C GLU A 123 12.16 -16.13 2.48
N ARG A 124 11.72 -17.35 2.12
CA ARG A 124 10.86 -17.62 0.97
C ARG A 124 9.53 -16.89 1.13
N LEU A 125 8.91 -16.96 2.30
CA LEU A 125 7.67 -16.24 2.59
C LEU A 125 7.87 -14.72 2.49
N ALA A 126 8.98 -14.18 3.02
CA ALA A 126 9.28 -12.75 2.92
C ALA A 126 9.51 -12.31 1.47
N PHE A 127 10.26 -13.11 0.69
CA PHE A 127 10.47 -12.90 -0.74
C PHE A 127 9.15 -12.91 -1.52
N GLU A 128 8.29 -13.91 -1.30
CA GLU A 128 7.00 -14.01 -1.96
C GLU A 128 6.09 -12.83 -1.63
N LYS A 129 6.05 -12.38 -0.36
CA LYS A 129 5.30 -11.17 0.03
C LYS A 129 5.81 -9.93 -0.71
N ALA A 130 7.12 -9.71 -0.74
CA ALA A 130 7.73 -8.59 -1.43
C ALA A 130 7.48 -8.65 -2.95
N LEU A 131 7.59 -9.84 -3.54
CA LEU A 131 7.32 -10.08 -4.96
C LEU A 131 5.87 -9.78 -5.31
N VAL A 132 4.91 -10.22 -4.49
CA VAL A 132 3.49 -9.95 -4.66
C VAL A 132 3.18 -8.45 -4.59
N GLU A 133 3.82 -7.70 -3.68
CA GLU A 133 3.66 -6.24 -3.62
C GLU A 133 4.22 -5.53 -4.87
N THR A 134 5.17 -6.13 -5.60
CA THR A 134 5.62 -5.56 -6.89
C THR A 134 4.53 -5.56 -7.96
N LEU A 135 3.56 -6.48 -7.90
CA LEU A 135 2.45 -6.60 -8.86
C LEU A 135 1.57 -5.35 -8.89
N LEU A 136 1.47 -4.61 -7.78
CA LEU A 136 0.71 -3.37 -7.69
C LEU A 136 1.15 -2.29 -8.70
N ARG A 137 2.32 -2.47 -9.32
CA ARG A 137 2.91 -1.57 -10.32
C ARG A 137 2.69 -2.04 -11.76
N MET A 138 2.15 -3.24 -11.95
CA MET A 138 1.91 -3.84 -13.27
C MET A 138 0.51 -3.52 -13.77
N LYS A 139 0.28 -3.69 -15.08
CA LYS A 139 -1.08 -3.72 -15.61
C LYS A 139 -1.77 -5.02 -15.19
N PRO A 140 -3.11 -5.06 -15.05
CA PRO A 140 -3.82 -6.27 -14.61
C PRO A 140 -3.53 -7.51 -15.46
N ALA A 141 -3.48 -7.35 -16.79
CA ALA A 141 -3.17 -8.46 -17.70
C ALA A 141 -1.75 -9.01 -17.52
N GLU A 142 -0.78 -8.14 -17.25
CA GLU A 142 0.61 -8.53 -16.97
C GLU A 142 0.71 -9.21 -15.60
N ALA A 143 0.06 -8.64 -14.57
CA ALA A 143 0.01 -9.22 -13.24
C ALA A 143 -0.62 -10.63 -13.23
N ARG A 144 -1.70 -10.83 -14.00
CA ARG A 144 -2.34 -12.15 -14.16
C ARG A 144 -1.39 -13.17 -14.78
N LYS A 145 -0.69 -12.80 -15.85
CA LYS A 145 0.32 -13.66 -16.50
C LYS A 145 1.49 -13.97 -15.56
N ALA A 146 1.92 -12.98 -14.78
CA ALA A 146 2.97 -13.14 -13.78
C ALA A 146 2.56 -14.14 -12.69
N LEU A 147 1.35 -14.00 -12.13
CA LEU A 147 0.82 -14.88 -11.09
C LEU A 147 0.64 -16.33 -11.55
N ALA A 148 0.19 -16.56 -12.79
CA ALA A 148 0.04 -17.90 -13.35
C ALA A 148 1.37 -18.70 -13.42
N LYS A 149 2.51 -18.01 -13.39
CA LYS A 149 3.86 -18.61 -13.41
C LYS A 149 4.44 -18.84 -12.01
N LEU A 150 3.73 -18.47 -10.94
CA LEU A 150 4.22 -18.57 -9.58
C LEU A 150 3.57 -19.74 -8.85
N GLN A 151 4.38 -20.44 -8.07
CA GLN A 151 3.91 -21.35 -7.04
C GLN A 151 4.11 -20.64 -5.70
N LEU A 152 3.04 -20.00 -5.21
CA LEU A 152 3.04 -19.21 -3.98
C LEU A 152 2.53 -20.05 -2.80
N GLN A 153 3.03 -19.79 -1.60
CA GLN A 153 2.43 -20.29 -0.37
C GLN A 153 1.02 -19.69 -0.17
N LYS A 154 0.16 -20.35 0.62
CA LYS A 154 -1.26 -19.99 0.83
C LYS A 154 -1.48 -18.50 1.11
N GLY A 155 -0.71 -17.91 2.04
CA GLY A 155 -0.83 -16.50 2.41
C GLY A 155 -0.49 -15.53 1.27
N PRO A 156 0.73 -15.59 0.69
CA PRO A 156 1.08 -14.79 -0.49
C PRO A 156 0.15 -15.01 -1.69
N ALA A 157 -0.36 -16.23 -1.91
CA ALA A 157 -1.31 -16.53 -2.98
C ALA A 157 -2.64 -15.78 -2.80
N GLU A 158 -3.23 -15.83 -1.60
CA GLU A 158 -4.46 -15.08 -1.28
C GLU A 158 -4.25 -13.57 -1.47
N ARG A 159 -3.11 -13.04 -1.00
CA ARG A 159 -2.76 -11.63 -1.17
C ARG A 159 -2.58 -11.25 -2.64
N ALA A 160 -1.96 -12.11 -3.43
CA ALA A 160 -1.81 -11.95 -4.87
C ALA A 160 -3.15 -11.84 -5.60
N HIS A 161 -4.10 -12.71 -5.27
CA HIS A 161 -5.46 -12.66 -5.83
C HIS A 161 -6.18 -11.37 -5.47
N GLN A 162 -6.07 -10.92 -4.20
CA GLN A 162 -6.62 -9.63 -3.77
C GLN A 162 -6.01 -8.46 -4.55
N ILE A 163 -4.69 -8.43 -4.72
CA ILE A 163 -4.00 -7.38 -5.48
C ILE A 163 -4.43 -7.38 -6.95
N LEU A 164 -4.58 -8.55 -7.57
CA LEU A 164 -5.05 -8.66 -8.94
C LEU A 164 -6.47 -8.11 -9.08
N GLN A 165 -7.38 -8.50 -8.19
CA GLN A 165 -8.75 -7.97 -8.15
C GLN A 165 -8.75 -6.44 -7.99
N ASP A 166 -7.92 -5.92 -7.08
CA ASP A 166 -7.73 -4.48 -6.88
C ASP A 166 -7.27 -3.75 -8.15
N LEU A 167 -6.31 -4.33 -8.86
CA LEU A 167 -5.77 -3.77 -10.11
C LEU A 167 -6.84 -3.76 -11.21
N GLU A 168 -7.60 -4.83 -11.35
CA GLU A 168 -8.68 -4.92 -12.33
C GLU A 168 -9.80 -3.93 -12.03
N ILE A 169 -10.23 -3.80 -10.77
CA ILE A 169 -11.20 -2.78 -10.36
C ILE A 169 -10.64 -1.39 -10.68
N ARG A 170 -9.35 -1.10 -10.38
CA ARG A 170 -8.75 0.20 -10.72
C ARG A 170 -8.76 0.48 -12.22
N GLU A 171 -8.50 -0.53 -13.05
CA GLU A 171 -8.55 -0.42 -14.51
C GLU A 171 -9.96 -0.05 -14.99
N GLU A 172 -10.97 -0.76 -14.50
CA GLU A 172 -12.37 -0.52 -14.85
C GLU A 172 -12.86 0.84 -14.34
N LEU A 173 -12.33 1.33 -13.22
CA LEU A 173 -12.61 2.67 -12.70
C LEU A 173 -11.74 3.78 -13.32
N LYS A 174 -10.82 3.50 -14.25
CA LYS A 174 -10.04 4.57 -14.92
C LYS A 174 -10.90 5.64 -15.60
N PRO A 175 -12.01 5.31 -16.29
CA PRO A 175 -12.91 6.31 -16.86
C PRO A 175 -13.45 7.29 -15.82
N LEU A 176 -13.68 6.82 -14.57
CA LEU A 176 -14.14 7.69 -13.47
C LEU A 176 -13.12 8.78 -13.11
N ARG A 177 -11.83 8.45 -13.14
CA ARG A 177 -10.75 9.38 -12.73
C ARG A 177 -10.44 10.45 -13.78
N ARG A 178 -10.79 10.21 -15.05
CA ARG A 178 -10.47 11.11 -16.16
C ARG A 178 -11.51 12.20 -16.39
N MET A 179 -12.64 12.14 -15.69
CA MET A 179 -13.67 13.14 -15.90
C MET A 179 -13.37 14.45 -15.19
N ARG A 180 -13.65 15.52 -15.91
CA ARG A 180 -13.69 16.86 -15.34
C ARG A 180 -14.98 17.02 -14.54
N PRO A 181 -14.91 17.67 -13.36
CA PRO A 181 -16.10 18.14 -12.67
C PRO A 181 -17.02 18.89 -13.64
N GLY A 182 -18.31 18.53 -13.70
CA GLY A 182 -19.31 19.19 -14.55
C GLY A 182 -19.50 18.62 -15.96
N SER A 183 -18.79 17.55 -16.35
CA SER A 183 -19.11 16.86 -17.60
C SER A 183 -20.50 16.21 -17.55
N LYS A 184 -21.35 16.48 -18.55
CA LYS A 184 -22.72 15.93 -18.69
C LYS A 184 -22.74 14.44 -19.06
N GLN A 185 -21.60 13.75 -19.06
CA GLN A 185 -21.55 12.33 -19.41
C GLN A 185 -22.27 11.51 -18.34
N GLU A 186 -23.35 10.85 -18.75
CA GLU A 186 -24.12 9.99 -17.89
C GLU A 186 -23.29 8.80 -17.36
N ARG A 187 -23.25 8.72 -16.03
CA ARG A 187 -23.24 7.50 -15.20
C ARG A 187 -22.04 6.54 -15.25
N PRO A 188 -20.81 7.03 -15.10
CA PRO A 188 -19.64 6.20 -14.83
C PRO A 188 -19.70 5.54 -13.43
N TYR A 189 -20.55 6.05 -12.51
CA TYR A 189 -20.87 5.41 -11.23
C TYR A 189 -21.49 4.01 -11.40
N SER A 190 -22.13 3.76 -12.55
CA SER A 190 -22.72 2.45 -12.87
C SER A 190 -21.66 1.34 -12.96
N ILE A 191 -20.40 1.68 -13.27
CA ILE A 191 -19.30 0.72 -13.32
C ILE A 191 -19.03 0.16 -11.91
N ALA A 192 -18.80 1.04 -10.92
CA ALA A 192 -18.56 0.63 -9.54
C ALA A 192 -19.75 -0.15 -8.96
N TYR A 193 -20.97 0.30 -9.23
CA TYR A 193 -22.19 -0.42 -8.84
C TYR A 193 -22.28 -1.80 -9.49
N GLY A 194 -21.98 -1.92 -10.79
CA GLY A 194 -21.99 -3.19 -11.50
C GLY A 194 -20.92 -4.17 -10.97
N LEU A 195 -19.75 -3.65 -10.60
CA LEU A 195 -18.70 -4.43 -9.92
C LEU A 195 -19.17 -4.95 -8.57
N PHE A 196 -19.80 -4.09 -7.76
CA PHE A 196 -20.34 -4.47 -6.47
C PHE A 196 -21.41 -5.57 -6.59
N LYS A 197 -22.35 -5.43 -7.53
CA LYS A 197 -23.38 -6.46 -7.80
C LYS A 197 -22.80 -7.79 -8.29
N LYS A 198 -21.58 -7.80 -8.84
CA LYS A 198 -20.83 -9.01 -9.19
C LYS A 198 -19.98 -9.55 -8.04
N GLY A 199 -20.10 -9.00 -6.83
CA GLY A 199 -19.30 -9.38 -5.65
C GLY A 199 -17.84 -8.92 -5.70
N ARG A 200 -17.47 -8.04 -6.64
CA ARG A 200 -16.09 -7.56 -6.80
C ARG A 200 -15.89 -6.29 -5.98
N VAL A 201 -15.31 -6.44 -4.80
CA VAL A 201 -15.03 -5.34 -3.86
C VAL A 201 -13.52 -5.09 -3.73
N PRO A 202 -13.07 -3.85 -3.53
CA PRO A 202 -11.65 -3.58 -3.30
C PRO A 202 -11.18 -4.15 -1.95
N SER A 203 -9.89 -4.47 -1.84
CA SER A 203 -9.31 -5.13 -0.66
C SER A 203 -8.94 -4.16 0.48
N GLY A 204 -9.48 -2.94 0.53
CA GLY A 204 -9.34 -2.07 1.71
C GLY A 204 -8.23 -1.00 1.66
N LYS A 205 -7.86 -0.45 0.49
CA LYS A 205 -6.93 0.71 0.46
C LYS A 205 -7.73 2.01 0.64
N PRO A 206 -7.49 2.83 1.70
CA PRO A 206 -8.40 3.91 2.08
C PRO A 206 -8.82 4.84 0.92
N HIS A 207 -7.86 5.40 0.17
CA HIS A 207 -8.20 6.31 -0.94
C HIS A 207 -8.94 5.63 -2.10
N PHE A 208 -8.65 4.36 -2.34
CA PHE A 208 -9.31 3.59 -3.40
C PHE A 208 -10.74 3.25 -2.99
N ASP A 209 -10.94 2.86 -1.74
CA ASP A 209 -12.23 2.53 -1.16
C ASP A 209 -13.16 3.75 -1.15
N THR A 210 -12.63 4.95 -0.85
CA THR A 210 -13.44 6.18 -0.89
C THR A 210 -14.09 6.36 -2.27
N LEU A 211 -13.29 6.36 -3.35
CA LEU A 211 -13.80 6.57 -4.70
C LEU A 211 -14.78 5.46 -5.11
N TYR A 212 -14.44 4.21 -4.79
CA TYR A 212 -15.26 3.04 -5.09
C TYR A 212 -16.63 3.14 -4.41
N TRP A 213 -16.66 3.23 -3.08
CA TRP A 213 -17.90 3.23 -2.30
C TRP A 213 -18.73 4.48 -2.53
N THR A 214 -18.12 5.65 -2.73
CA THR A 214 -18.86 6.86 -3.16
C THR A 214 -19.61 6.62 -4.47
N SER A 215 -18.95 5.96 -5.41
CA SER A 215 -19.53 5.67 -6.72
C SER A 215 -20.67 4.66 -6.61
N VAL A 216 -20.50 3.61 -5.79
CA VAL A 216 -21.56 2.64 -5.49
C VAL A 216 -22.76 3.34 -4.85
N SER A 217 -22.55 4.14 -3.80
CA SER A 217 -23.61 4.87 -3.09
C SER A 217 -24.35 5.82 -4.03
N GLN A 218 -23.64 6.57 -4.88
CA GLN A 218 -24.26 7.50 -5.82
C GLN A 218 -25.13 6.77 -6.85
N ALA A 219 -24.63 5.67 -7.43
CA ALA A 219 -25.40 4.88 -8.38
C ALA A 219 -26.59 4.16 -7.73
N ALA A 220 -26.43 3.62 -6.53
CA ALA A 220 -27.50 2.99 -5.76
C ALA A 220 -28.61 4.01 -5.43
N PHE A 221 -28.23 5.21 -5.01
CA PHE A 221 -29.17 6.30 -4.76
C PHE A 221 -29.96 6.69 -6.02
N GLN A 222 -29.28 6.86 -7.16
CA GLN A 222 -29.92 7.16 -8.45
C GLN A 222 -30.88 6.07 -8.91
N LYS A 223 -30.56 4.80 -8.62
CA LYS A 223 -31.39 3.64 -8.95
C LYS A 223 -32.47 3.34 -7.91
N LYS A 224 -32.54 4.12 -6.82
CA LYS A 224 -33.40 3.86 -5.65
C LYS A 224 -33.20 2.45 -5.03
N ASP A 225 -31.98 1.92 -5.14
CA ASP A 225 -31.59 0.61 -4.58
C ASP A 225 -31.16 0.78 -3.12
N VAL A 226 -32.13 0.65 -2.21
CA VAL A 226 -31.96 0.88 -0.77
C VAL A 226 -30.94 -0.07 -0.16
N GLU A 227 -31.02 -1.36 -0.49
CA GLU A 227 -30.14 -2.41 0.06
C GLU A 227 -28.68 -2.17 -0.30
N THR A 228 -28.41 -1.82 -1.57
CA THR A 228 -27.03 -1.54 -2.00
C THR A 228 -26.49 -0.25 -1.40
N LEU A 229 -27.35 0.77 -1.25
CA LEU A 229 -26.94 2.02 -0.60
C LEU A 229 -26.60 1.79 0.89
N GLU A 230 -27.40 0.97 1.58
CA GLU A 230 -27.14 0.60 2.97
C GLU A 230 -25.84 -0.19 3.11
N ALA A 231 -25.61 -1.21 2.28
CA ALA A 231 -24.37 -1.97 2.27
C ALA A 231 -23.13 -1.10 1.99
N ALA A 232 -23.22 -0.18 1.01
CA ALA A 232 -22.13 0.75 0.72
C ALA A 232 -21.88 1.74 1.87
N LEU A 233 -22.94 2.15 2.57
CA LEU A 233 -22.85 3.05 3.70
C LEU A 233 -22.15 2.40 4.90
N ASP A 234 -22.37 1.12 5.15
CA ASP A 234 -21.64 0.38 6.20
C ASP A 234 -20.14 0.35 5.93
N GLN A 235 -19.75 0.17 4.66
CA GLN A 235 -18.35 0.23 4.24
C GLN A 235 -17.76 1.64 4.41
N LEU A 236 -18.53 2.69 4.07
CA LEU A 236 -18.12 4.08 4.30
C LEU A 236 -18.00 4.43 5.78
N ARG A 237 -18.89 3.93 6.64
CA ARG A 237 -18.81 4.09 8.10
C ARG A 237 -17.56 3.43 8.66
N ALA A 238 -17.29 2.19 8.28
CA ALA A 238 -16.13 1.45 8.73
C ALA A 238 -14.82 2.16 8.35
N ALA A 239 -14.72 2.67 7.11
CA ALA A 239 -13.51 3.30 6.61
C ALA A 239 -13.36 4.79 7.04
N PHE A 240 -14.45 5.55 7.12
CA PHE A 240 -14.40 7.01 7.26
C PHE A 240 -15.25 7.60 8.38
N GLY A 241 -15.97 6.79 9.17
CA GLY A 241 -16.87 7.29 10.21
C GLY A 241 -16.17 8.19 11.25
N LYS A 242 -14.90 7.89 11.57
CA LYS A 242 -14.08 8.69 12.49
C LYS A 242 -13.43 9.90 11.83
N THR A 243 -12.97 9.76 10.58
CA THR A 243 -12.16 10.78 9.90
C THR A 243 -13.00 11.79 9.12
N ASN A 244 -14.21 11.42 8.68
CA ASN A 244 -15.10 12.30 7.93
C ASN A 244 -16.59 12.02 8.24
N PRO A 245 -17.03 12.28 9.50
CA PRO A 245 -18.40 11.98 9.93
C PRO A 245 -19.47 12.79 9.19
N LYS A 246 -19.18 14.05 8.82
CA LYS A 246 -20.13 14.92 8.09
C LYS A 246 -20.50 14.32 6.72
N TRP A 247 -19.51 13.76 6.04
CA TRP A 247 -19.72 13.16 4.73
C TRP A 247 -20.55 11.88 4.79
N VAL A 248 -20.29 11.02 5.79
CA VAL A 248 -21.09 9.80 6.04
C VAL A 248 -22.54 10.17 6.39
N LYS A 249 -22.76 11.18 7.24
CA LYS A 249 -24.10 11.69 7.58
C LYS A 249 -24.89 12.16 6.35
N GLY A 250 -24.21 12.75 5.35
CA GLY A 250 -24.84 13.15 4.10
C GLY A 250 -25.41 11.96 3.30
N TRP A 251 -24.78 10.79 3.38
CA TRP A 251 -25.31 9.56 2.77
C TRP A 251 -26.40 8.89 3.62
N GLU A 252 -26.28 8.95 4.95
CA GLU A 252 -27.35 8.50 5.87
C GLU A 252 -28.67 9.22 5.62
N GLU A 253 -28.61 10.53 5.43
CA GLU A 253 -29.79 11.34 5.14
C GLU A 253 -30.41 10.96 3.79
N LYS A 254 -29.59 10.73 2.76
CA LYS A 254 -30.07 10.24 1.45
C LYS A 254 -30.75 8.87 1.57
N LEU A 255 -30.18 7.95 2.36
CA LEU A 255 -30.79 6.64 2.61
C LEU A 255 -32.13 6.80 3.34
N ARG A 256 -32.20 7.66 4.36
CA ARG A 256 -33.44 7.98 5.09
C ARG A 256 -34.54 8.48 4.15
N LEU A 257 -34.22 9.45 3.29
CA LEU A 257 -35.16 9.99 2.30
C LEU A 257 -35.65 8.92 1.32
N LEU A 258 -34.76 8.04 0.84
CA LEU A 258 -35.18 6.93 -0.03
C LEU A 258 -36.11 5.93 0.67
N LYS A 259 -35.84 5.59 1.94
CA LYS A 259 -36.70 4.70 2.73
C LYS A 259 -38.09 5.33 2.93
N GLN A 260 -38.17 6.64 3.12
CA GLN A 260 -39.45 7.37 3.22
C GLN A 260 -40.23 7.38 1.90
N GLN A 261 -39.54 7.53 0.77
CA GLN A 261 -40.17 7.51 -0.57
C GLN A 261 -40.64 6.11 -1.00
N ASN A 262 -40.06 5.04 -0.44
CA ASN A 262 -40.34 3.65 -0.79
C ASN A 262 -40.75 2.81 0.44
N PRO A 263 -41.90 3.07 1.08
CA PRO A 263 -42.30 2.41 2.32
C PRO A 263 -42.49 0.89 2.19
N ALA A 264 -42.78 0.39 0.97
CA ALA A 264 -42.90 -1.04 0.69
C ALA A 264 -41.59 -1.82 0.92
N VAL A 265 -40.43 -1.16 0.80
CA VAL A 265 -39.12 -1.79 1.04
C VAL A 265 -38.86 -1.95 2.53
N SER A 266 -39.40 -1.07 3.38
CA SER A 266 -39.23 -1.13 4.84
C SER A 266 -39.99 -2.28 5.51
N LYS A 267 -40.94 -2.92 4.81
CA LYS A 267 -41.76 -4.03 5.36
C LYS A 267 -41.16 -5.41 5.09
N LYS A 268 -40.22 -5.53 4.14
CA LYS A 268 -39.40 -6.74 4.04
C LYS A 268 -38.39 -6.64 5.17
N GLY A 269 -38.48 -7.55 6.15
CA GLY A 269 -37.55 -7.62 7.29
C GLY A 269 -36.09 -7.59 6.83
N PRO A 270 -35.14 -7.31 7.74
CA PRO A 270 -33.73 -7.13 7.39
C PRO A 270 -33.28 -8.26 6.45
N PRO A 271 -32.72 -7.94 5.27
CA PRO A 271 -32.25 -8.96 4.35
C PRO A 271 -31.29 -9.86 5.12
N SER A 272 -31.53 -11.17 5.07
CA SER A 272 -30.59 -12.17 5.58
C SER A 272 -29.23 -11.82 5.01
N SER A 273 -28.28 -11.44 5.88
CA SER A 273 -27.05 -10.77 5.50
C SER A 273 -26.06 -11.75 4.84
N ASN A 274 -26.38 -12.21 3.63
CA ASN A 274 -25.42 -12.81 2.72
C ASN A 274 -24.54 -11.74 2.07
N ASN A 275 -24.10 -10.78 2.88
CA ASN A 275 -23.07 -9.83 2.49
C ASN A 275 -21.80 -10.66 2.30
N PRO A 276 -21.10 -10.59 1.16
CA PRO A 276 -19.77 -11.18 1.02
C PRO A 276 -18.83 -10.41 1.95
N SER A 277 -18.82 -10.83 3.22
CA SER A 277 -17.95 -10.34 4.27
C SER A 277 -16.54 -10.82 3.93
N ASN A 278 -15.88 -10.13 3.01
CA ASN A 278 -14.43 -10.14 2.90
C ASN A 278 -13.90 -9.37 4.10
N ASN A 279 -13.92 -10.02 5.26
CA ASN A 279 -13.27 -9.56 6.47
C ASN A 279 -11.95 -10.33 6.64
N PRO A 280 -10.83 -9.87 6.05
CA PRO A 280 -9.54 -10.54 6.20
C PRO A 280 -8.88 -10.09 7.52
N SER A 281 -9.50 -10.39 8.66
CA SER A 281 -8.86 -10.29 9.99
C SER A 281 -9.85 -10.66 11.08
N LYS A 282 -9.90 -11.95 11.40
CA LYS A 282 -10.28 -12.50 12.71
C LYS A 282 -9.92 -13.99 12.72
N ASN A 283 -8.63 -14.29 12.79
CA ASN A 283 -8.13 -15.61 13.20
C ASN A 283 -6.67 -15.47 13.64
N SER A 284 -6.48 -15.10 14.90
CA SER A 284 -5.24 -15.35 15.67
C SER A 284 -5.48 -15.00 17.14
N SER A 285 -6.20 -15.87 17.85
CA SER A 285 -6.16 -15.91 19.32
C SER A 285 -6.67 -17.27 19.80
N GLU A 286 -5.90 -18.33 19.55
CA GLU A 286 -5.98 -19.59 20.30
C GLU A 286 -4.75 -20.43 19.96
N ASN A 287 -3.71 -20.24 20.77
CA ASN A 287 -2.73 -21.26 21.19
C ASN A 287 -1.69 -20.59 22.09
N SER A 288 -2.10 -20.32 23.33
CA SER A 288 -1.19 -20.09 24.45
C SER A 288 -0.90 -21.44 25.08
N SER A 289 0.03 -22.19 24.51
CA SER A 289 0.64 -23.33 25.18
C SER A 289 1.79 -22.80 26.04
N GLU A 290 1.64 -22.98 27.35
CA GLU A 290 2.68 -22.75 28.34
C GLU A 290 3.99 -23.42 27.93
N ASN A 291 5.06 -22.64 27.85
CA ASN A 291 6.42 -23.16 27.81
C ASN A 291 7.24 -22.43 28.86
N THR A 292 7.17 -22.93 30.09
CA THR A 292 7.92 -22.47 31.25
C THR A 292 9.38 -22.88 31.10
N ILE A 293 10.22 -21.98 30.59
CA ILE A 293 11.67 -22.13 30.62
C ILE A 293 12.16 -21.76 32.04
N LYS A 294 12.50 -22.78 32.82
CA LYS A 294 13.25 -22.64 34.08
C LYS A 294 14.69 -22.19 33.76
N ASN A 295 14.99 -20.92 33.99
CA ASN A 295 16.38 -20.45 34.07
C ASN A 295 16.95 -20.77 35.45
N SER A 296 17.81 -21.79 35.54
CA SER A 296 18.64 -22.05 36.72
C SER A 296 19.96 -21.29 36.61
N SER A 297 20.08 -20.16 37.30
CA SER A 297 21.35 -19.49 37.57
C SER A 297 22.10 -20.21 38.69
N LYS A 298 23.14 -20.98 38.35
CA LYS A 298 24.17 -21.43 39.31
C LYS A 298 25.20 -20.32 39.47
N SER A 299 25.16 -19.61 40.59
CA SER A 299 26.25 -18.78 41.09
C SER A 299 27.31 -19.67 41.73
N THR A 300 28.55 -19.55 41.28
CA THR A 300 29.73 -20.19 41.91
C THR A 300 30.40 -19.15 42.80
N PRO A 301 30.72 -19.42 44.08
CA PRO A 301 31.49 -18.49 44.91
C PRO A 301 32.99 -18.68 44.65
N GLN A 302 33.68 -17.58 44.32
CA GLN A 302 35.14 -17.46 44.44
C GLN A 302 35.51 -17.38 45.93
N LYS A 303 36.41 -18.26 46.37
CA LYS A 303 37.14 -18.11 47.64
C LYS A 303 38.39 -17.27 47.39
N ASN A 304 38.58 -16.25 48.20
CA ASN A 304 39.88 -15.74 48.62
C ASN A 304 40.12 -16.22 50.06
#